data_AF-A0A5M3M7J4-F1
#
_entry.id   AF-A0A5M3M7J4-F1
#
_cell.length_a   1.000
_cell.length_b   1.000
_cell.length_c   1.000
_cell.angle_alpha   90.00
_cell.angle_beta   90.00
_cell.angle_gamma   90.00
#
_symmetry.space_group_name_H-M   'P 1'
#
loop_
_entity.id
_entity.type
_entity.pdbx_description
1 polymer ?
#
loop_
_entity_poly.entity_id
_entity_poly.type
_entity_poly.pdbx_seq_one_letter_code
_entity_poly.pdbx_strand_id
1 'polypeptide(L)'
;MKRQLSRLLRLRRSSLPAPEAAFHGQPDSRRGPNNANMPQCLLLPELLDVIFDFVSDRSTLVSLARVCSHFHAVAADKIPRHLAHVYELLMCLPHNLWELKLREQYNELGYMASMGTHSKPWVLSFVREMTSNDWRIFISKASKVKTIGIGDCIKEEDDHWMRLFLGYEYYPELHYPWYRGRPVTIGSSIKKAFVSAKCIPILFPNLRALRGPMPRYMLPKAPPTHLDDVDAISLEDALDYDQKRPSLPSGCPNLRAFTFTPDPPFLHQRPLDYHRLFPLYISKWDHLRSYTGPVDVQMLLHLGHFTDLDDLNLLLNSHICLDEFRSLPLPSSRPLLRLSSLKFRTSCCSEVANALRILFRSFEDIPSSHQPPTLRHFAMLGQFDTTSFSKMGLLLANTVSVDSLETFCISDMREGYVYSLRMVTASRKSVYETLRPLCVFPNLTGIQFPLTTGHQVKNGRLTAAQLIELASAWPELREFRIAKPGVEFTLLEAAALRRRCPRLQTIPYSSIRTDKHDVAALAADPGLLERVLGSDVRITSVEGAP
;
A
#
# COMPACT_ATOMS: atom_id res chain seq x y z
N MET A 1 5.49 9.27 25.02
CA MET A 1 4.26 10.11 24.97
C MET A 1 3.00 9.35 24.54
N LYS A 2 2.86 8.83 23.29
CA LYS A 2 1.65 8.08 22.83
C LYS A 2 1.24 6.93 23.78
N ARG A 3 2.18 6.09 24.24
CA ARG A 3 1.91 4.99 25.19
C ARG A 3 1.41 5.46 26.58
N GLN A 4 1.82 6.65 27.04
CA GLN A 4 1.37 7.22 28.32
C GLN A 4 -0.06 7.76 28.21
N LEU A 5 -0.41 8.40 27.09
CA LEU A 5 -1.78 8.88 26.83
C LEU A 5 -2.77 7.71 26.71
N SER A 6 -2.37 6.62 26.05
CA SER A 6 -3.20 5.40 25.93
C SER A 6 -3.42 4.70 27.28
N ARG A 7 -2.44 4.77 28.20
CA ARG A 7 -2.55 4.23 29.56
C ARG A 7 -3.54 5.04 30.42
N LEU A 8 -3.50 6.37 30.32
CA LEU A 8 -4.44 7.25 31.02
C LEU A 8 -5.89 7.09 30.55
N LEU A 9 -6.11 6.82 29.26
CA LEU A 9 -7.45 6.60 28.71
C LEU A 9 -8.03 5.21 29.04
N ARG A 10 -7.19 4.19 29.24
CA ARG A 10 -7.65 2.84 29.65
C ARG A 10 -8.09 2.77 31.11
N LEU A 11 -7.45 3.54 32.00
CA LEU A 11 -7.82 3.60 33.42
C LEU A 11 -9.22 4.20 33.67
N ARG A 12 -9.82 4.86 32.67
CA ARG A 12 -11.15 5.47 32.75
C ARG A 12 -12.29 4.59 32.22
N ARG A 13 -11.99 3.41 31.68
CA ARG A 13 -12.98 2.50 31.04
C ARG A 13 -13.33 1.26 31.88
N SER A 14 -12.91 1.18 33.13
CA SER A 14 -13.41 0.16 34.08
C SER A 14 -14.91 0.39 34.32
N SER A 15 -15.68 -0.67 34.12
CA SER A 15 -17.14 -0.75 34.17
C SER A 15 -17.75 -0.15 35.45
N LEU A 16 -18.68 0.79 35.26
CA LEU A 16 -19.63 1.23 36.29
C LEU A 16 -20.69 0.12 36.49
N PRO A 17 -20.99 -0.28 37.74
CA PRO A 17 -22.08 -1.21 38.01
C PRO A 17 -23.45 -0.53 37.79
N ALA A 18 -24.46 -1.33 37.47
CA ALA A 18 -25.84 -0.88 37.23
C ALA A 18 -26.44 -0.21 38.49
N PRO A 19 -27.31 0.80 38.35
CA PRO A 19 -27.87 1.50 39.50
C PRO A 19 -29.06 0.73 40.07
N GLU A 20 -28.91 0.26 41.31
CA GLU A 20 -30.04 -0.11 42.16
C GLU A 20 -30.80 1.14 42.60
N ALA A 21 -32.13 1.00 42.63
CA ALA A 21 -33.06 2.08 42.89
C ALA A 21 -33.18 2.39 44.40
N ALA A 22 -33.50 3.66 44.64
CA ALA A 22 -33.98 4.27 45.89
C ALA A 22 -32.91 4.59 46.96
N PHE A 23 -32.68 5.89 47.21
CA PHE A 23 -32.85 6.51 48.52
C PHE A 23 -32.81 8.04 48.39
N HIS A 24 -33.69 8.71 49.14
CA HIS A 24 -33.92 10.15 49.15
C HIS A 24 -32.75 10.96 49.76
N GLY A 25 -32.41 12.08 49.11
CA GLY A 25 -32.00 13.32 49.80
C GLY A 25 -30.53 13.46 50.22
N GLN A 26 -29.61 13.61 49.26
CA GLN A 26 -28.33 14.29 49.49
C GLN A 26 -28.01 15.23 48.31
N PRO A 27 -27.44 16.43 48.54
CA PRO A 27 -27.00 17.32 47.48
C PRO A 27 -25.80 16.67 46.76
N ASP A 28 -26.01 16.26 45.52
CA ASP A 28 -25.03 15.62 44.64
C ASP A 28 -23.73 16.44 44.51
N SER A 29 -22.71 16.04 45.27
CA SER A 29 -21.32 16.48 45.14
C SER A 29 -20.57 15.77 44.00
N ARG A 30 -21.29 15.05 43.12
CA ARG A 30 -20.74 14.47 41.89
C ARG A 30 -20.62 15.48 40.74
N ARG A 31 -20.21 16.72 41.04
CA ARG A 31 -19.61 17.58 40.00
C ARG A 31 -18.29 16.93 39.62
N GLY A 32 -18.31 16.18 38.51
CA GLY A 32 -17.08 15.73 37.86
C GLY A 32 -16.10 16.90 37.74
N PRO A 33 -14.79 16.64 37.77
CA PRO A 33 -13.77 17.69 37.82
C PRO A 33 -14.10 18.80 36.82
N ASN A 34 -14.40 19.99 37.35
CA ASN A 34 -14.75 21.13 36.53
C ASN A 34 -13.60 21.34 35.54
N ASN A 35 -13.90 21.31 34.24
CA ASN A 35 -12.95 21.60 33.15
C ASN A 35 -12.38 23.03 33.21
N ALA A 36 -12.59 23.77 34.30
CA ALA A 36 -12.14 25.14 34.56
C ALA A 36 -10.62 25.25 34.80
N ASN A 37 -9.93 24.16 35.12
CA ASN A 37 -8.47 24.17 35.38
C ASN A 37 -7.63 23.66 34.20
N MET A 38 -8.05 23.94 32.96
CA MET A 38 -7.19 23.71 31.79
C MET A 38 -6.11 24.81 31.78
N PRO A 39 -4.79 24.45 31.70
CA PRO A 39 -3.73 25.45 31.58
C PRO A 39 -4.01 26.44 30.46
N GLN A 40 -3.87 27.75 30.72
CA GLN A 40 -4.19 28.79 29.74
C GLN A 40 -3.43 28.66 28.42
N CYS A 41 -2.20 28.11 28.46
CA CYS A 41 -1.43 27.85 27.25
C CYS A 41 -2.11 26.85 26.29
N LEU A 42 -2.89 25.89 26.81
CA LEU A 42 -3.68 24.95 26.00
C LEU A 42 -4.99 25.55 25.48
N LEU A 43 -5.32 26.79 25.86
CA LEU A 43 -6.48 27.51 25.32
C LEU A 43 -6.14 28.35 24.08
N LEU A 44 -4.85 28.43 23.71
CA LEU A 44 -4.41 29.10 22.49
C LEU A 44 -4.88 28.30 21.26
N PRO A 45 -5.74 28.85 20.39
CA PRO A 45 -6.26 28.16 19.22
C PRO A 45 -5.16 27.61 18.30
N GLU A 46 -4.07 28.35 18.14
CA GLU A 46 -2.94 27.99 17.30
C GLU A 46 -2.21 26.74 17.84
N LEU A 47 -2.02 26.68 19.16
CA LEU A 47 -1.41 25.51 19.79
C LEU A 47 -2.32 24.29 19.71
N LEU A 48 -3.63 24.49 19.92
CA LEU A 48 -4.61 23.42 19.71
C LEU A 48 -4.62 22.95 18.27
N ASP A 49 -4.54 23.86 17.30
CA ASP A 49 -4.48 23.48 15.89
C ASP A 49 -3.25 22.62 15.58
N VAL A 50 -2.08 23.00 16.10
CA VAL A 50 -0.84 22.22 15.96
C VAL A 50 -0.97 20.86 16.64
N ILE A 51 -1.46 20.80 17.89
CA ILE A 51 -1.68 19.54 18.61
C ILE A 51 -2.61 18.62 17.83
N PHE A 52 -3.72 19.15 17.33
CA PHE A 52 -4.72 18.37 16.60
C PHE A 52 -4.24 17.97 15.20
N ASP A 53 -3.32 18.71 14.58
CA ASP A 53 -2.65 18.29 13.35
C ASP A 53 -1.74 17.07 13.56
N PHE A 54 -1.25 16.83 14.79
CA PHE A 54 -0.55 15.58 15.15
C PHE A 54 -1.49 14.41 15.52
N VAL A 55 -2.81 14.64 15.62
CA VAL A 55 -3.81 13.61 15.92
C VAL A 55 -4.44 13.12 14.62
N SER A 56 -3.77 12.17 13.96
CA SER A 56 -4.24 11.57 12.70
C SER A 56 -5.42 10.60 12.89
N ASP A 57 -5.59 10.06 14.10
CA ASP A 57 -6.64 9.09 14.40
C ASP A 57 -7.99 9.77 14.67
N ARG A 58 -8.95 9.50 13.79
CA ARG A 58 -10.32 10.00 13.90
C ARG A 58 -11.00 9.59 15.19
N SER A 59 -10.75 8.38 15.71
CA SER A 59 -11.38 7.91 16.95
C SER A 59 -10.94 8.75 18.16
N THR A 60 -9.67 9.16 18.15
CA THR A 60 -9.09 10.09 19.12
C THR A 60 -9.68 11.48 18.96
N LEU A 61 -9.82 12.01 17.74
CA LEU A 61 -10.47 13.31 17.48
C LEU A 61 -11.92 13.35 18.00
N VAL A 62 -12.71 12.31 17.72
CA VAL A 62 -14.09 12.19 18.22
C VAL A 62 -14.12 12.10 19.75
N SER A 63 -13.16 11.40 20.35
CA SER A 63 -13.05 11.32 21.81
C SER A 63 -12.72 12.70 22.40
N LEU A 64 -11.75 13.42 21.82
CA LEU A 64 -11.37 14.78 22.25
C LEU A 64 -12.53 15.77 22.10
N ALA A 65 -13.30 15.69 21.01
CA ALA A 65 -14.48 16.51 20.79
C ALA A 65 -15.57 16.34 21.87
N ARG A 66 -15.55 15.22 22.60
CA ARG A 66 -16.50 14.90 23.67
C ARG A 66 -15.98 15.25 25.07
N VAL A 67 -14.66 15.43 25.26
CA VAL A 67 -14.07 15.65 26.59
C VAL A 67 -14.22 17.10 27.07
N CYS A 68 -13.96 18.08 26.21
CA CYS A 68 -13.93 19.50 26.57
C CYS A 68 -14.58 20.37 25.47
N SER A 69 -15.34 21.40 25.86
CA SER A 69 -15.98 22.35 24.94
C SER A 69 -14.96 23.14 24.11
N HIS A 70 -13.79 23.48 24.66
CA HIS A 70 -12.71 24.13 23.92
C HIS A 70 -12.14 23.22 22.83
N PHE A 71 -12.03 21.92 23.12
CA PHE A 71 -11.59 20.93 22.15
C PHE A 71 -12.67 20.63 21.12
N HIS A 72 -13.94 20.78 21.49
CA HIS A 72 -15.06 20.49 20.61
C HIS A 72 -14.97 21.25 19.29
N ALA A 73 -14.76 22.57 19.34
CA ALA A 73 -14.70 23.39 18.13
C ALA A 73 -13.55 22.98 17.20
N VAL A 74 -12.33 22.85 17.76
CA VAL A 74 -11.13 22.46 16.99
C VAL A 74 -11.26 21.03 16.47
N ALA A 75 -11.67 20.08 17.32
CA ALA A 75 -11.86 18.69 16.94
C ALA A 75 -12.94 18.53 15.85
N ALA A 76 -14.08 19.21 15.98
CA ALA A 76 -15.17 19.18 15.00
C ALA A 76 -14.73 19.74 13.64
N ASP A 77 -13.81 20.71 13.63
CA ASP A 77 -13.18 21.19 12.39
C ASP A 77 -12.24 20.16 11.76
N LYS A 78 -11.55 19.36 12.59
CA LYS A 78 -10.54 18.38 12.16
C LYS A 78 -11.14 17.06 11.72
N ILE A 79 -12.25 16.61 12.32
CA ILE A 79 -12.92 15.34 12.02
C ILE A 79 -13.18 15.14 10.50
N PRO A 80 -13.70 16.11 9.74
CA PRO A 80 -13.96 15.93 8.31
C PRO A 80 -12.69 16.02 7.44
N ARG A 81 -11.51 16.36 7.98
CA ARG A 81 -10.29 16.56 7.15
C ARG A 81 -9.85 15.30 6.42
N HIS A 82 -10.00 14.14 7.06
CA HIS A 82 -9.61 12.85 6.53
C HIS A 82 -10.81 11.93 6.56
N LEU A 83 -11.45 11.76 5.40
CA LEU A 83 -12.59 10.86 5.24
C LEU A 83 -12.10 9.56 4.64
N ALA A 84 -12.51 8.40 5.18
CA ALA A 84 -12.29 7.16 4.48
C ALA A 84 -13.11 7.15 3.18
N HIS A 85 -14.31 7.76 3.23
CA HIS A 85 -15.21 7.85 2.08
C HIS A 85 -16.17 9.05 2.17
N VAL A 86 -16.70 9.47 1.01
CA VAL A 86 -17.59 10.64 0.92
C VAL A 86 -18.93 10.50 1.65
N TYR A 87 -19.43 9.28 1.87
CA TYR A 87 -20.72 9.08 2.56
C TYR A 87 -20.68 9.50 4.03
N GLU A 88 -19.51 9.52 4.66
CA GLU A 88 -19.35 10.05 6.01
C GLU A 88 -19.77 11.52 6.09
N LEU A 89 -19.52 12.27 5.02
CA LEU A 89 -19.93 13.66 4.88
C LEU A 89 -21.44 13.78 4.66
N LEU A 90 -22.03 12.85 3.91
CA LEU A 90 -23.48 12.80 3.68
C LEU A 90 -24.23 12.48 4.98
N MET A 91 -23.73 11.53 5.79
CA MET A 91 -24.30 11.19 7.09
C MET A 91 -24.10 12.30 8.14
N CYS A 92 -23.25 13.28 7.86
CA CYS A 92 -23.06 14.48 8.68
C CYS A 92 -24.11 15.58 8.43
N LEU A 93 -25.02 15.38 7.47
CA LEU A 93 -26.16 16.26 7.22
C LEU A 93 -27.31 15.98 8.22
N PRO A 94 -28.31 16.87 8.34
CA PRO A 94 -29.43 16.68 9.26
C PRO A 94 -30.08 15.30 9.14
N HIS A 95 -30.35 14.64 10.27
CA HIS A 95 -30.88 13.27 10.29
C HIS A 95 -32.23 13.11 9.57
N ASN A 96 -32.99 14.19 9.41
CA ASN A 96 -34.25 14.18 8.67
C ASN A 96 -34.07 14.28 7.14
N LEU A 97 -32.83 14.38 6.64
CA LEU A 97 -32.54 14.44 5.20
C LEU A 97 -32.28 13.06 4.62
N TRP A 98 -31.66 12.17 5.39
CA TRP A 98 -31.18 10.88 4.89
C TRP A 98 -31.67 9.71 5.74
N GLU A 99 -31.76 8.55 5.10
CA GLU A 99 -32.07 7.28 5.75
C GLU A 99 -31.11 6.18 5.27
N LEU A 100 -30.91 5.17 6.11
CA LEU A 100 -30.20 3.95 5.77
C LEU A 100 -31.21 2.80 5.75
N LYS A 101 -31.48 2.27 4.56
CA LYS A 101 -32.38 1.12 4.37
C LYS A 101 -31.60 -0.11 3.96
N LEU A 102 -31.99 -1.28 4.46
CA LEU A 102 -31.39 -2.52 4.02
C LEU A 102 -31.88 -2.80 2.60
N ARG A 103 -30.97 -3.16 1.69
CA ARG A 103 -31.38 -3.52 0.32
C ARG A 103 -32.07 -4.89 0.35
N GLU A 104 -33.41 -4.90 0.28
CA GLU A 104 -34.18 -6.15 0.36
C GLU A 104 -34.03 -7.02 -0.89
N GLN A 105 -34.06 -6.38 -2.06
CA GLN A 105 -33.95 -7.03 -3.37
C GLN A 105 -32.51 -6.97 -3.86
N TYR A 106 -31.87 -8.14 -3.89
CA TYR A 106 -30.56 -8.33 -4.48
C TYR A 106 -30.73 -8.98 -5.84
N ASN A 107 -30.18 -8.34 -6.87
CA ASN A 107 -30.00 -8.99 -8.16
C ASN A 107 -28.93 -10.09 -7.99
N GLU A 108 -29.18 -11.30 -8.52
CA GLU A 108 -28.27 -12.46 -8.39
C GLU A 108 -26.85 -12.15 -8.90
N LEU A 109 -26.72 -11.27 -9.89
CA LEU A 109 -25.42 -10.75 -10.36
C LEU A 109 -24.66 -9.96 -9.28
N GLY A 110 -25.35 -9.20 -8.43
CA GLY A 110 -24.75 -8.54 -7.27
C GLY A 110 -24.36 -9.54 -6.19
N TYR A 111 -25.11 -10.65 -6.05
CA TYR A 111 -24.89 -11.71 -5.06
C TYR A 111 -23.55 -12.42 -5.29
N MET A 112 -23.23 -12.72 -6.54
CA MET A 112 -21.96 -13.33 -6.95
C MET A 112 -20.76 -12.43 -6.61
N ALA A 113 -20.88 -11.11 -6.73
CA ALA A 113 -19.82 -10.18 -6.38
C ALA A 113 -19.61 -10.03 -4.85
N SER A 114 -20.60 -10.42 -4.03
CA SER A 114 -20.57 -10.34 -2.57
C SER A 114 -20.33 -11.69 -1.87
N MET A 115 -19.86 -12.72 -2.59
CA MET A 115 -19.75 -14.09 -2.04
C MET A 115 -18.85 -14.22 -0.80
N GLY A 116 -18.07 -13.20 -0.40
CA GLY A 116 -17.30 -13.20 0.84
C GLY A 116 -18.07 -12.75 2.10
N THR A 117 -19.12 -11.93 1.95
CA THR A 117 -19.85 -11.33 3.07
C THR A 117 -21.34 -11.53 2.89
N HIS A 118 -21.90 -12.44 3.67
CA HIS A 118 -23.35 -12.71 3.72
C HIS A 118 -24.22 -11.52 4.20
N SER A 119 -23.67 -10.30 4.26
CA SER A 119 -24.37 -9.12 4.74
C SER A 119 -24.93 -8.29 3.59
N LYS A 120 -26.28 -8.20 3.51
CA LYS A 120 -26.96 -7.26 2.61
C LYS A 120 -26.46 -5.82 2.86
N PRO A 121 -26.13 -5.04 1.81
CA PRO A 121 -25.64 -3.68 1.97
C PRO A 121 -26.73 -2.74 2.49
N TRP A 122 -26.30 -1.71 3.21
CA TRP A 122 -27.11 -0.53 3.46
C TRP A 122 -27.21 0.32 2.20
N VAL A 123 -28.35 0.94 1.97
CA VAL A 123 -28.57 1.96 0.94
C VAL A 123 -28.78 3.29 1.64
N LEU A 124 -27.83 4.21 1.47
CA LEU A 124 -27.95 5.58 1.94
C LEU A 124 -28.75 6.40 0.92
N SER A 125 -29.93 6.86 1.30
CA SER A 125 -30.83 7.63 0.42
C SER A 125 -31.25 8.93 1.09
N PHE A 126 -31.54 9.96 0.30
CA PHE A 126 -32.28 11.13 0.79
C PHE A 126 -33.79 10.86 0.83
N VAL A 127 -34.44 11.23 1.94
CA VAL A 127 -35.90 11.12 2.16
C VAL A 127 -36.67 12.36 1.69
N ARG A 128 -35.95 13.46 1.45
CA ARG A 128 -36.48 14.72 0.93
C ARG A 128 -35.41 15.42 0.09
N GLU A 129 -35.79 16.46 -0.63
CA GLU A 129 -34.82 17.30 -1.34
C GLU A 129 -33.93 18.10 -0.37
N MET A 130 -32.70 18.35 -0.79
CA MET A 130 -31.76 19.19 -0.05
C MET A 130 -32.20 20.65 -0.12
N THR A 131 -32.41 21.26 1.04
CA THR A 131 -32.65 22.70 1.16
C THR A 131 -31.35 23.48 0.94
N SER A 132 -31.45 24.79 0.71
CA SER A 132 -30.27 25.68 0.67
C SER A 132 -29.44 25.62 1.95
N ASN A 133 -30.09 25.38 3.10
CA ASN A 133 -29.41 25.21 4.38
C ASN A 133 -28.59 23.90 4.42
N ASP A 134 -29.16 22.80 3.93
CA ASP A 134 -28.46 21.51 3.85
C ASP A 134 -27.23 21.60 2.95
N TRP A 135 -27.35 22.27 1.79
CA TRP A 135 -26.22 22.53 0.90
C TRP A 135 -25.14 23.39 1.56
N ARG A 136 -25.51 24.42 2.31
CA ARG A 136 -24.56 25.25 3.05
C ARG A 136 -23.77 24.44 4.08
N ILE A 137 -24.45 23.55 4.83
CA ILE A 137 -23.83 22.65 5.78
C ILE A 137 -22.88 21.68 5.06
N PHE A 138 -23.34 21.08 3.95
CA PHE A 138 -22.54 20.18 3.14
C PHE A 138 -21.25 20.85 2.66
N ILE A 139 -21.36 22.01 2.00
CA ILE A 139 -20.22 22.75 1.43
C ILE A 139 -19.26 23.20 2.54
N SER A 140 -19.78 23.69 3.67
CA SER A 140 -18.96 24.09 4.82
C SER A 140 -18.15 22.93 5.41
N LYS A 141 -18.70 21.71 5.40
CA LYS A 141 -17.96 20.52 5.83
C LYS A 141 -17.03 20.00 4.72
N ALA A 142 -17.46 20.04 3.47
CA ALA A 142 -16.71 19.60 2.30
C ALA A 142 -15.43 20.43 2.10
N SER A 143 -15.50 21.74 2.36
CA SER A 143 -14.34 22.63 2.29
C SER A 143 -13.26 22.30 3.34
N LYS A 144 -13.57 21.54 4.38
CA LYS A 144 -12.59 21.11 5.39
C LYS A 144 -11.88 19.82 4.98
N VAL A 145 -12.41 19.08 4.01
CA VAL A 145 -11.87 17.81 3.57
C VAL A 145 -10.55 18.04 2.83
N LYS A 146 -9.49 17.40 3.31
CA LYS A 146 -8.16 17.39 2.68
C LYS A 146 -7.86 16.08 1.98
N THR A 147 -8.36 14.96 2.52
CA THR A 147 -8.17 13.64 1.91
C THR A 147 -9.47 12.84 1.94
N ILE A 148 -9.75 12.12 0.86
CA ILE A 148 -10.84 11.14 0.76
C ILE A 148 -10.23 9.82 0.34
N GLY A 149 -10.60 8.72 0.97
CA GLY A 149 -10.03 7.40 0.72
C GLY A 149 -9.30 6.87 1.93
N ILE A 150 -8.76 5.66 1.80
CA ILE A 150 -8.06 4.98 2.90
C ILE A 150 -6.84 5.82 3.30
N GLY A 151 -6.99 6.60 4.37
CA GLY A 151 -5.89 7.29 5.01
C GLY A 151 -4.95 6.31 5.70
N ASP A 152 -3.77 6.79 6.07
CA ASP A 152 -2.67 6.07 6.74
C ASP A 152 -3.06 5.47 8.12
N CYS A 153 -4.35 5.43 8.47
CA CYS A 153 -4.88 4.91 9.72
C CYS A 153 -4.96 3.38 9.78
N ILE A 154 -4.82 2.66 8.66
CA ILE A 154 -4.48 1.25 8.71
C ILE A 154 -2.96 1.16 8.81
N LYS A 155 -2.47 0.93 10.03
CA LYS A 155 -1.05 0.91 10.37
C LYS A 155 -0.26 0.10 9.35
N GLU A 156 0.67 0.79 8.70
CA GLU A 156 1.50 0.32 7.58
C GLU A 156 2.36 -0.90 7.91
N GLU A 157 2.59 -1.28 9.18
CA GLU A 157 3.58 -2.33 9.47
C GLU A 157 3.03 -3.76 9.30
N ASP A 158 1.77 -4.02 9.67
CA ASP A 158 1.21 -5.39 9.62
C ASP A 158 0.31 -5.61 8.39
N ASP A 159 -0.34 -4.55 7.87
CA ASP A 159 -1.32 -4.69 6.78
C ASP A 159 -0.80 -4.22 5.41
N HIS A 160 0.35 -3.53 5.34
CA HIS A 160 0.96 -3.14 4.06
C HIS A 160 1.39 -4.36 3.25
N TRP A 161 1.92 -5.39 3.93
CA TRP A 161 2.28 -6.64 3.25
C TRP A 161 1.03 -7.41 2.79
N MET A 162 -0.05 -7.47 3.59
CA MET A 162 -1.32 -8.07 3.16
C MET A 162 -1.92 -7.32 1.95
N ARG A 163 -1.91 -5.98 1.95
CA ARG A 163 -2.37 -5.14 0.84
C ARG A 163 -1.51 -5.26 -0.43
N LEU A 164 -0.20 -5.45 -0.27
CA LEU A 164 0.72 -5.63 -1.40
C LEU A 164 0.69 -7.04 -1.97
N PHE A 165 0.55 -8.08 -1.13
CA PHE A 165 0.68 -9.48 -1.53
C PHE A 165 -0.64 -10.17 -1.88
N LEU A 166 -1.75 -9.85 -1.22
CA LEU A 166 -3.04 -10.47 -1.53
C LEU A 166 -3.74 -9.81 -2.74
N GLY A 167 -3.16 -8.73 -3.26
CA GLY A 167 -3.80 -7.89 -4.27
C GLY A 167 -5.08 -7.24 -3.72
N TYR A 168 -5.42 -6.06 -4.22
CA TYR A 168 -6.78 -5.53 -4.04
C TYR A 168 -7.84 -6.43 -4.69
N GLU A 169 -7.41 -7.41 -5.49
CA GLU A 169 -8.26 -8.18 -6.39
C GLU A 169 -9.19 -9.18 -5.69
N TYR A 170 -8.87 -9.61 -4.46
CA TYR A 170 -9.64 -10.67 -3.77
C TYR A 170 -10.64 -10.17 -2.72
N TYR A 171 -10.63 -8.87 -2.39
CA TYR A 171 -11.58 -8.28 -1.45
C TYR A 171 -12.25 -7.05 -2.05
N PRO A 172 -13.18 -7.21 -3.02
CA PRO A 172 -14.04 -6.12 -3.49
C PRO A 172 -14.76 -5.41 -2.32
N GLU A 173 -14.94 -6.14 -1.22
CA GLU A 173 -15.39 -5.66 0.07
C GLU A 173 -14.60 -4.47 0.61
N LEU A 174 -13.29 -4.38 0.43
CA LEU A 174 -12.48 -3.24 0.88
C LEU A 174 -12.79 -1.95 0.12
N HIS A 175 -13.37 -2.04 -1.08
CA HIS A 175 -13.74 -0.86 -1.87
C HIS A 175 -15.10 -0.31 -1.48
N TYR A 176 -15.99 -1.12 -0.90
CA TYR A 176 -17.26 -0.59 -0.45
C TYR A 176 -17.09 0.21 0.84
N PRO A 177 -17.73 1.39 0.93
CA PRO A 177 -18.07 1.99 2.21
C PRO A 177 -18.47 0.99 3.30
N TRP A 178 -17.81 0.94 4.46
CA TRP A 178 -18.32 0.15 5.59
C TRP A 178 -18.98 1.04 6.63
N TYR A 179 -20.18 0.64 7.07
CA TYR A 179 -20.87 1.24 8.20
C TYR A 179 -21.48 0.17 9.10
N ARG A 180 -21.01 0.12 10.36
CA ARG A 180 -21.44 -0.87 11.37
C ARG A 180 -21.34 -2.32 10.86
N GLY A 181 -20.20 -2.66 10.24
CA GLY A 181 -19.94 -4.02 9.77
C GLY A 181 -20.76 -4.43 8.54
N ARG A 182 -21.26 -3.48 7.75
CA ARG A 182 -21.94 -3.76 6.48
C ARG A 182 -21.50 -2.78 5.38
N PRO A 183 -21.47 -3.22 4.12
CA PRO A 183 -21.23 -2.33 2.99
C PRO A 183 -22.35 -1.29 2.85
N VAL A 184 -22.03 -0.08 2.40
CA VAL A 184 -22.98 1.00 2.12
C VAL A 184 -22.93 1.34 0.64
N THR A 185 -24.10 1.46 0.04
CA THR A 185 -24.29 1.90 -1.34
C THR A 185 -25.06 3.21 -1.34
N ILE A 186 -24.83 4.04 -2.36
CA ILE A 186 -25.52 5.33 -2.47
C ILE A 186 -26.78 5.16 -3.31
N GLY A 187 -27.92 5.55 -2.73
CA GLY A 187 -29.22 5.54 -3.37
C GLY A 187 -29.35 6.56 -4.50
N SER A 188 -30.32 6.33 -5.38
CA SER A 188 -30.56 7.16 -6.56
C SER A 188 -31.00 8.59 -6.23
N SER A 189 -31.63 8.83 -5.06
CA SER A 189 -32.05 10.18 -4.65
C SER A 189 -30.86 11.11 -4.38
N ILE A 190 -29.77 10.60 -3.82
CA ILE A 190 -28.52 11.35 -3.64
C ILE A 190 -27.92 11.68 -5.00
N LYS A 191 -27.82 10.69 -5.90
CA LYS A 191 -27.38 10.92 -7.28
C LYS A 191 -28.18 12.04 -7.95
N LYS A 192 -29.51 11.99 -7.87
CA LYS A 192 -30.40 13.02 -8.44
C LYS A 192 -30.10 14.40 -7.87
N ALA A 193 -29.91 14.54 -6.55
CA ALA A 193 -29.61 15.82 -5.90
C ALA A 193 -28.29 16.44 -6.40
N PHE A 194 -27.23 15.65 -6.55
CA PHE A 194 -25.94 16.18 -7.02
C PHE A 194 -25.92 16.50 -8.52
N VAL A 195 -26.68 15.75 -9.33
CA VAL A 195 -26.84 16.02 -10.76
C VAL A 195 -27.68 17.29 -10.97
N SER A 196 -28.76 17.49 -10.21
CA SER A 196 -29.63 18.66 -10.34
C SER A 196 -29.04 19.96 -9.77
N ALA A 197 -28.04 19.86 -8.89
CA ALA A 197 -27.37 21.03 -8.29
C ALA A 197 -26.56 21.82 -9.34
N LYS A 198 -27.14 22.89 -9.91
CA LYS A 198 -26.49 23.73 -10.93
C LYS A 198 -25.36 24.62 -10.40
N CYS A 199 -25.37 24.96 -9.10
CA CYS A 199 -24.57 26.07 -8.55
C CYS A 199 -23.40 25.66 -7.66
N ILE A 200 -22.82 24.47 -7.83
CA ILE A 200 -21.68 24.03 -7.01
C ILE A 200 -20.45 23.90 -7.91
N PRO A 201 -19.55 24.90 -7.94
CA PRO A 201 -18.40 24.88 -8.83
C PRO A 201 -17.37 23.83 -8.41
N ILE A 202 -16.99 23.80 -7.12
CA ILE A 202 -16.02 22.84 -6.56
C ILE A 202 -16.51 22.38 -5.19
N LEU A 203 -16.76 21.08 -5.04
CA LEU A 203 -17.24 20.44 -3.81
C LEU A 203 -16.17 20.41 -2.72
N PHE A 204 -14.92 20.11 -3.09
CA PHE A 204 -13.82 19.90 -2.15
C PHE A 204 -12.66 20.85 -2.46
N PRO A 205 -12.82 22.15 -2.20
CA PRO A 205 -11.83 23.16 -2.58
C PRO A 205 -10.48 23.03 -1.87
N ASN A 206 -10.33 22.18 -0.86
CA ASN A 206 -9.06 21.96 -0.14
C ASN A 206 -8.56 20.50 -0.27
N LEU A 207 -9.13 19.72 -1.20
CA LEU A 207 -8.77 18.33 -1.41
C LEU A 207 -7.37 18.21 -2.02
N ARG A 208 -6.48 17.49 -1.34
CA ARG A 208 -5.11 17.23 -1.76
C ARG A 208 -4.91 15.80 -2.25
N ALA A 209 -5.68 14.85 -1.70
CA ALA A 209 -5.60 13.45 -2.08
C ALA A 209 -6.99 12.81 -2.22
N LEU A 210 -7.21 12.09 -3.32
CA LEU A 210 -8.40 11.29 -3.58
C LEU A 210 -8.01 9.82 -3.77
N ARG A 211 -7.90 9.04 -2.69
CA ARG A 211 -7.41 7.65 -2.64
C ARG A 211 -8.51 6.59 -2.49
N GLY A 212 -9.74 6.91 -2.88
CA GLY A 212 -10.86 6.01 -2.64
C GLY A 212 -12.05 6.38 -3.50
N PRO A 213 -13.06 5.49 -3.57
CA PRO A 213 -14.12 5.60 -4.55
C PRO A 213 -14.93 6.88 -4.35
N MET A 214 -14.96 7.69 -5.40
CA MET A 214 -15.83 8.86 -5.51
C MET A 214 -16.98 8.55 -6.47
N PRO A 215 -18.25 8.82 -6.10
CA PRO A 215 -19.36 8.62 -7.01
C PRO A 215 -19.21 9.43 -8.30
N ARG A 216 -19.47 8.80 -9.46
CA ARG A 216 -19.30 9.37 -10.81
C ARG A 216 -19.90 10.77 -11.03
N TYR A 217 -21.00 11.06 -10.34
CA TYR A 217 -21.74 12.31 -10.45
C TYR A 217 -21.16 13.44 -9.57
N MET A 218 -20.27 13.12 -8.63
CA MET A 218 -19.53 14.10 -7.83
C MET A 218 -18.19 14.47 -8.47
N LEU A 219 -17.55 13.52 -9.18
CA LEU A 219 -16.22 13.71 -9.79
C LEU A 219 -16.05 14.98 -10.62
N PRO A 220 -16.97 15.37 -11.53
CA PRO A 220 -16.78 16.59 -12.33
C PRO A 220 -16.73 17.89 -11.50
N LYS A 221 -17.21 17.83 -10.26
CA LYS A 221 -17.26 18.96 -9.32
C LYS A 221 -16.25 18.77 -8.17
N ALA A 222 -15.49 17.68 -8.14
CA ALA A 222 -14.69 17.32 -6.98
C ALA A 222 -13.26 17.89 -6.99
N PRO A 223 -12.47 17.77 -8.07
CA PRO A 223 -11.04 18.02 -7.98
C PRO A 223 -10.71 19.51 -8.04
N PRO A 224 -10.00 20.06 -7.04
CA PRO A 224 -9.38 21.37 -7.15
C PRO A 224 -8.10 21.32 -8.00
N THR A 225 -7.61 22.49 -8.43
CA THR A 225 -6.39 22.63 -9.25
C THR A 225 -5.08 22.26 -8.54
N HIS A 226 -5.11 22.12 -7.22
CA HIS A 226 -3.99 21.70 -6.36
C HIS A 226 -4.16 20.26 -5.85
N LEU A 227 -4.97 19.45 -6.53
CA LEU A 227 -5.05 18.04 -6.21
C LEU A 227 -3.72 17.37 -6.61
N ASP A 228 -3.02 16.82 -5.61
CA ASP A 228 -1.66 16.31 -5.76
C ASP A 228 -1.64 14.78 -5.96
N ASP A 229 -2.65 14.06 -5.47
CA ASP A 229 -2.70 12.59 -5.44
C ASP A 229 -4.11 12.08 -5.79
N VAL A 230 -4.21 11.20 -6.80
CA VAL A 230 -5.47 10.63 -7.28
C VAL A 230 -5.34 9.12 -7.47
N ASP A 231 -6.29 8.38 -6.90
CA ASP A 231 -6.55 6.98 -7.17
C ASP A 231 -7.81 6.81 -8.03
N ALA A 232 -7.57 6.23 -9.20
CA ALA A 232 -8.46 6.03 -10.31
C ALA A 232 -9.32 4.77 -10.20
N ILE A 233 -9.32 4.04 -9.07
CA ILE A 233 -10.46 3.17 -8.71
C ILE A 233 -11.79 3.97 -8.81
N SER A 234 -11.71 5.30 -8.65
CA SER A 234 -12.84 6.21 -8.88
C SER A 234 -13.21 6.47 -10.35
N LEU A 235 -12.37 6.11 -11.33
CA LEU A 235 -12.42 6.65 -12.70
C LEU A 235 -12.77 5.65 -13.79
N GLU A 236 -12.67 4.33 -13.58
CA GLU A 236 -12.98 3.31 -14.62
C GLU A 236 -14.39 3.47 -15.18
N ASP A 237 -15.27 3.78 -14.26
CA ASP A 237 -16.66 4.13 -14.42
C ASP A 237 -16.91 5.44 -15.22
N ALA A 238 -15.90 6.31 -15.33
CA ALA A 238 -15.93 7.55 -16.10
C ALA A 238 -15.34 7.42 -17.52
N LEU A 239 -14.58 6.37 -17.79
CA LEU A 239 -13.90 6.14 -19.08
C LEU A 239 -14.84 5.63 -20.18
N ASP A 240 -16.00 5.08 -19.82
CA ASP A 240 -17.01 4.53 -20.74
C ASP A 240 -17.97 5.60 -21.33
N TYR A 241 -17.72 6.91 -21.10
CA TYR A 241 -18.59 7.99 -21.58
C TYR A 241 -17.85 9.01 -22.47
N ASP A 242 -18.25 9.02 -23.74
CA ASP A 242 -17.90 9.96 -24.80
C ASP A 242 -17.76 11.44 -24.38
N GLN A 243 -16.59 12.00 -24.72
CA GLN A 243 -16.27 13.35 -25.23
C GLN A 243 -16.72 14.63 -24.50
N LYS A 244 -17.65 14.61 -23.54
CA LYS A 244 -18.23 15.85 -22.96
C LYS A 244 -17.75 16.24 -21.57
N ARG A 245 -16.78 15.53 -21.00
CA ARG A 245 -16.27 15.86 -19.65
C ARG A 245 -14.89 16.51 -19.70
N PRO A 246 -14.62 17.50 -18.84
CA PRO A 246 -13.30 18.10 -18.73
C PRO A 246 -12.29 16.99 -18.41
N SER A 247 -11.23 16.92 -19.19
CA SER A 247 -10.15 15.98 -18.96
C SER A 247 -9.54 16.25 -17.58
N LEU A 248 -9.37 15.23 -16.74
CA LEU A 248 -8.72 15.35 -15.43
C LEU A 248 -7.42 16.18 -15.45
N PRO A 249 -6.56 16.10 -16.48
CA PRO A 249 -5.33 16.89 -16.51
C PRO A 249 -5.59 18.39 -16.57
N SER A 250 -6.64 18.83 -17.27
CA SER A 250 -7.03 20.25 -17.26
C SER A 250 -7.54 20.72 -15.90
N GLY A 251 -8.10 19.81 -15.09
CA GLY A 251 -8.57 20.12 -13.74
C GLY A 251 -7.48 20.03 -12.68
N CYS A 252 -6.47 19.16 -12.88
CA CYS A 252 -5.39 18.87 -11.93
C CYS A 252 -4.02 18.91 -12.63
N PRO A 253 -3.55 20.08 -13.09
CA PRO A 253 -2.27 20.16 -13.82
C PRO A 253 -1.06 19.84 -12.93
N ASN A 254 -1.18 20.01 -11.61
CA ASN A 254 -0.10 19.80 -10.64
C ASN A 254 -0.06 18.39 -10.04
N LEU A 255 -0.74 17.42 -10.66
CA LEU A 255 -0.84 16.07 -10.11
C LEU A 255 0.55 15.43 -9.99
N ARG A 256 0.89 14.94 -8.80
CA ARG A 256 2.17 14.31 -8.47
C ARG A 256 2.08 12.79 -8.35
N ALA A 257 0.95 12.26 -7.92
CA ALA A 257 0.73 10.83 -7.80
C ALA A 257 -0.56 10.42 -8.49
N PHE A 258 -0.48 9.39 -9.32
CA PHE A 258 -1.62 8.81 -9.97
C PHE A 258 -1.59 7.28 -9.81
N THR A 259 -2.64 6.74 -9.22
CA THR A 259 -2.84 5.31 -9.06
C THR A 259 -4.03 4.89 -9.91
N PHE A 260 -3.91 3.82 -10.67
CA PHE A 260 -4.97 3.18 -11.41
C PHE A 260 -4.94 1.70 -11.09
N THR A 261 -5.89 1.26 -10.26
CA THR A 261 -6.06 -0.16 -9.95
C THR A 261 -7.30 -0.63 -10.68
N PRO A 262 -7.18 -1.48 -11.71
CA PRO A 262 -8.34 -1.96 -12.41
C PRO A 262 -9.21 -2.84 -11.50
N ASP A 263 -10.52 -2.70 -11.60
CA ASP A 263 -11.46 -3.54 -10.86
C ASP A 263 -11.50 -4.95 -11.51
N PRO A 264 -11.05 -6.00 -10.81
CA PRO A 264 -10.86 -7.35 -11.35
C PRO A 264 -12.04 -7.93 -12.14
N PRO A 265 -13.31 -7.85 -11.69
CA PRO A 265 -14.47 -8.33 -12.44
C PRO A 265 -14.59 -7.71 -13.85
N PHE A 266 -14.09 -6.49 -14.06
CA PHE A 266 -14.15 -5.82 -15.36
C PHE A 266 -13.08 -6.31 -16.33
N LEU A 267 -11.90 -6.73 -15.83
CA LEU A 267 -10.83 -7.27 -16.67
C LEU A 267 -11.27 -8.48 -17.49
N HIS A 268 -12.23 -9.27 -16.98
CA HIS A 268 -12.75 -10.44 -17.69
C HIS A 268 -13.85 -10.12 -18.71
N GLN A 269 -14.57 -9.01 -18.55
CA GLN A 269 -15.76 -8.73 -19.35
C GLN A 269 -15.50 -7.79 -20.53
N ARG A 270 -14.57 -6.85 -20.38
CA ARG A 270 -14.16 -5.92 -21.45
C ARG A 270 -12.68 -5.59 -21.27
N PRO A 271 -11.79 -5.95 -22.22
CA PRO A 271 -10.42 -5.48 -22.17
C PRO A 271 -10.46 -3.95 -22.19
N LEU A 272 -10.01 -3.32 -21.10
CA LEU A 272 -9.82 -1.88 -21.04
C LEU A 272 -8.87 -1.49 -22.17
N ASP A 273 -9.28 -0.53 -23.01
CA ASP A 273 -8.44 0.03 -24.06
C ASP A 273 -7.39 0.96 -23.42
N TYR A 274 -6.37 0.35 -22.81
CA TYR A 274 -5.30 1.07 -22.08
C TYR A 274 -4.57 2.08 -22.96
N HIS A 275 -4.57 1.87 -24.29
CA HIS A 275 -4.00 2.79 -25.27
C HIS A 275 -4.66 4.18 -25.22
N ARG A 276 -5.88 4.30 -24.71
CA ARG A 276 -6.55 5.60 -24.51
C ARG A 276 -6.09 6.33 -23.26
N LEU A 277 -5.63 5.62 -22.23
CA LEU A 277 -5.22 6.26 -20.96
C LEU A 277 -4.03 7.20 -21.17
N PHE A 278 -3.09 6.77 -22.00
CA PHE A 278 -1.85 7.49 -22.23
C PHE A 278 -2.03 8.89 -22.85
N PRO A 279 -2.55 9.05 -24.09
CA PRO A 279 -2.66 10.35 -24.75
C PRO A 279 -3.67 11.29 -24.08
N LEU A 280 -4.66 10.74 -23.36
CA LEU A 280 -5.71 11.55 -22.75
C LEU A 280 -5.31 12.15 -21.39
N TYR A 281 -4.53 11.41 -20.60
CA TYR A 281 -4.29 11.72 -19.19
C TYR A 281 -2.82 11.96 -18.87
N ILE A 282 -2.02 10.89 -18.91
CA ILE A 282 -0.69 10.86 -18.29
C ILE A 282 0.30 11.78 -19.03
N SER A 283 0.15 11.89 -20.36
CA SER A 283 0.99 12.77 -21.18
C SER A 283 0.90 14.27 -20.86
N LYS A 284 -0.07 14.66 -20.03
CA LYS A 284 -0.35 16.06 -19.68
C LYS A 284 0.04 16.42 -18.24
N TRP A 285 0.61 15.48 -17.48
CA TRP A 285 1.00 15.68 -16.08
C TRP A 285 2.52 15.82 -15.95
N ASP A 286 3.04 17.00 -16.27
CA ASP A 286 4.49 17.28 -16.24
C ASP A 286 5.13 17.15 -14.84
N HIS A 287 4.32 17.13 -13.79
CA HIS A 287 4.75 17.04 -12.39
C HIS A 287 4.58 15.65 -11.77
N LEU A 288 4.28 14.63 -12.57
CA LEU A 288 4.05 13.28 -12.10
C LEU A 288 5.35 12.69 -11.51
N ARG A 289 5.27 12.28 -10.23
CA ARG A 289 6.37 11.66 -9.46
C ARG A 289 6.09 10.20 -9.14
N SER A 290 4.83 9.81 -9.05
CA SER A 290 4.45 8.44 -8.74
C SER A 290 3.36 7.95 -9.68
N TYR A 291 3.56 6.77 -10.26
CA TYR A 291 2.54 6.11 -11.08
C TYR A 291 2.34 4.66 -10.63
N THR A 292 1.09 4.29 -10.36
CA THR A 292 0.67 2.90 -10.16
C THR A 292 -0.38 2.54 -11.19
N GLY A 293 -0.24 1.43 -11.91
CA GLY A 293 -1.29 0.94 -12.80
C GLY A 293 -0.81 0.21 -14.05
N PRO A 294 -1.74 -0.14 -14.97
CA PRO A 294 -1.44 -0.86 -16.19
C PRO A 294 -0.57 -0.01 -17.12
N VAL A 295 0.34 -0.67 -17.83
CA VAL A 295 1.19 -0.01 -18.82
C VAL A 295 1.33 -0.86 -20.07
N ASP A 296 1.37 -0.18 -21.20
CA ASP A 296 1.79 -0.71 -22.48
C ASP A 296 3.17 -0.14 -22.86
N VAL A 297 3.65 -0.47 -24.07
CA VAL A 297 4.95 0.00 -24.57
C VAL A 297 5.00 1.52 -24.70
N GLN A 298 3.92 2.16 -25.16
CA GLN A 298 3.88 3.61 -25.36
C GLN A 298 3.93 4.36 -24.03
N MET A 299 3.19 3.86 -23.03
CA MET A 299 3.22 4.37 -21.67
C MET A 299 4.60 4.21 -21.04
N LEU A 300 5.24 3.04 -21.18
CA LEU A 300 6.60 2.81 -20.68
C LEU A 300 7.61 3.77 -21.31
N LEU A 301 7.53 3.95 -22.63
CA LEU A 301 8.36 4.92 -23.34
C LEU A 301 8.19 6.30 -22.73
N HIS A 302 6.96 6.77 -22.58
CA HIS A 302 6.69 8.07 -22.01
C HIS A 302 7.10 8.20 -20.54
N LEU A 303 6.84 7.19 -19.71
CA LEU A 303 7.27 7.17 -18.31
C LEU A 303 8.79 7.30 -18.17
N GLY A 304 9.53 6.71 -19.10
CA GLY A 304 10.99 6.85 -19.19
C GLY A 304 11.48 8.28 -19.50
N HIS A 305 10.60 9.22 -19.85
CA HIS A 305 10.95 10.63 -20.09
C HIS A 305 10.82 11.51 -18.84
N PHE A 306 10.08 11.08 -17.81
CA PHE A 306 9.91 11.89 -16.61
C PHE A 306 11.17 11.86 -15.76
N THR A 307 11.88 12.98 -15.65
CA THR A 307 13.12 13.05 -14.86
C THR A 307 12.89 13.05 -13.36
N ASP A 308 11.68 13.41 -12.93
CA ASP A 308 11.30 13.60 -11.53
C ASP A 308 10.47 12.42 -10.97
N LEU A 309 10.37 11.34 -11.74
CA LEU A 309 9.63 10.13 -11.36
C LEU A 309 10.40 9.36 -10.29
N ASP A 310 9.76 9.17 -9.14
CA ASP A 310 10.37 8.58 -7.95
C ASP A 310 9.86 7.16 -7.68
N ASP A 311 8.57 6.91 -7.95
CA ASP A 311 7.92 5.65 -7.64
C ASP A 311 7.11 5.12 -8.84
N LEU A 312 7.37 3.86 -9.20
CA LEU A 312 6.63 3.15 -10.23
C LEU A 312 6.11 1.82 -9.69
N ASN A 313 4.83 1.54 -9.89
CA ASN A 313 4.20 0.26 -9.59
C ASN A 313 3.33 -0.19 -10.78
N LEU A 314 3.96 -0.92 -11.69
CA LEU A 314 3.46 -1.15 -13.04
C LEU A 314 2.80 -2.52 -13.14
N LEU A 315 1.57 -2.56 -13.64
CA LEU A 315 0.91 -3.79 -14.07
C LEU A 315 1.23 -4.03 -15.55
N LEU A 316 2.13 -4.97 -15.81
CA LEU A 316 2.49 -5.36 -17.17
C LEU A 316 1.44 -6.36 -17.66
N ASN A 317 0.81 -6.04 -18.79
CA ASN A 317 -0.09 -6.95 -19.47
C ASN A 317 0.72 -7.87 -20.40
N SER A 318 0.21 -9.09 -20.64
CA SER A 318 0.88 -10.15 -21.40
C SER A 318 1.13 -9.89 -22.89
N HIS A 319 0.99 -8.64 -23.33
CA HIS A 319 1.06 -8.22 -24.73
C HIS A 319 2.25 -7.30 -25.03
N ILE A 320 3.19 -7.11 -24.09
CA ILE A 320 4.41 -6.32 -24.34
C ILE A 320 5.38 -7.15 -25.21
N CYS A 321 5.15 -7.16 -26.52
CA CYS A 321 6.02 -7.81 -27.50
C CYS A 321 7.16 -6.87 -27.92
N LEU A 322 8.43 -7.28 -27.73
CA LEU A 322 9.59 -6.48 -28.15
C LEU A 322 9.73 -6.34 -29.67
N ASP A 323 9.13 -7.23 -30.45
CA ASP A 323 9.30 -7.21 -31.90
C ASP A 323 8.72 -5.93 -32.51
N GLU A 324 7.68 -5.36 -31.88
CA GLU A 324 7.14 -4.04 -32.24
C GLU A 324 8.07 -2.88 -31.84
N PHE A 325 8.95 -3.09 -30.86
CA PHE A 325 9.85 -2.04 -30.36
C PHE A 325 11.04 -1.82 -31.27
N ARG A 326 11.59 -2.88 -31.88
CA ARG A 326 12.79 -2.79 -32.72
C ARG A 326 12.62 -1.88 -33.94
N SER A 327 11.38 -1.62 -34.35
CA SER A 327 11.05 -0.78 -35.50
C SER A 327 10.68 0.66 -35.13
N LEU A 328 10.43 0.97 -33.86
CA LEU A 328 10.04 2.31 -33.44
C LEU A 328 11.29 3.18 -33.22
N PRO A 329 11.41 4.34 -33.89
CA PRO A 329 12.50 5.26 -33.64
C PRO A 329 12.43 5.74 -32.19
N LEU A 330 13.44 5.41 -31.39
CA LEU A 330 13.50 5.87 -30.01
C LEU A 330 13.60 7.40 -30.00
N PRO A 331 12.69 8.10 -29.29
CA PRO A 331 12.80 9.55 -29.14
C PRO A 331 14.14 9.91 -28.47
N SER A 332 14.77 11.00 -28.91
CA SER A 332 16.08 11.49 -28.46
C SER A 332 16.13 12.00 -27.01
N SER A 333 15.08 11.74 -26.24
CA SER A 333 14.91 12.14 -24.85
C SER A 333 15.90 11.46 -23.91
N ARG A 334 16.12 12.08 -22.75
CA ARG A 334 17.04 11.57 -21.73
C ARG A 334 16.43 10.34 -21.04
N PRO A 335 17.21 9.30 -20.72
CA PRO A 335 16.73 8.16 -19.95
C PRO A 335 16.35 8.57 -18.52
N LEU A 336 15.51 7.76 -17.88
CA LEU A 336 15.19 7.89 -16.47
C LEU A 336 16.43 7.56 -15.63
N LEU A 337 17.07 8.58 -15.05
CA LEU A 337 18.32 8.42 -14.30
C LEU A 337 18.13 8.12 -12.81
N ARG A 338 16.98 8.50 -12.25
CA ARG A 338 16.72 8.37 -10.81
C ARG A 338 15.32 7.83 -10.61
N LEU A 339 15.21 6.73 -9.87
CA LEU A 339 13.95 6.14 -9.47
C LEU A 339 14.16 5.51 -8.08
N SER A 340 13.38 5.91 -7.07
CA SER A 340 13.52 5.31 -5.74
C SER A 340 12.92 3.90 -5.70
N SER A 341 11.72 3.71 -6.26
CA SER A 341 11.03 2.42 -6.24
C SER A 341 10.50 2.01 -7.61
N LEU A 342 10.74 0.76 -7.98
CA LEU A 342 10.20 0.11 -9.15
C LEU A 342 9.59 -1.23 -8.78
N LYS A 343 8.28 -1.34 -8.94
CA LYS A 343 7.51 -2.55 -8.68
C LYS A 343 6.83 -2.98 -9.97
N PHE A 344 6.90 -4.26 -10.28
CA PHE A 344 6.21 -4.86 -11.41
C PHE A 344 5.21 -5.90 -10.94
N ARG A 345 4.01 -5.87 -11.51
CA ARG A 345 2.99 -6.92 -11.45
C ARG A 345 2.88 -7.54 -12.83
N THR A 346 3.19 -8.82 -12.96
CA THR A 346 3.28 -9.48 -14.28
C THR A 346 3.17 -11.00 -14.13
N SER A 347 2.86 -11.72 -15.20
CA SER A 347 2.98 -13.18 -15.27
C SER A 347 4.28 -13.64 -15.91
N CYS A 348 5.13 -12.73 -16.42
CA CYS A 348 6.28 -13.09 -17.22
C CYS A 348 7.51 -12.22 -16.93
N CYS A 349 8.63 -12.84 -16.59
CA CYS A 349 9.87 -12.10 -16.34
C CYS A 349 10.44 -11.43 -17.61
N SER A 350 10.12 -11.94 -18.81
CA SER A 350 10.59 -11.32 -20.05
C SER A 350 9.99 -9.92 -20.22
N GLU A 351 8.73 -9.73 -19.84
CA GLU A 351 8.06 -8.41 -19.85
C GLU A 351 8.77 -7.42 -18.95
N VAL A 352 9.19 -7.85 -17.75
CA VAL A 352 9.96 -7.01 -16.83
C VAL A 352 11.31 -6.66 -17.43
N ALA A 353 11.98 -7.63 -18.06
CA ALA A 353 13.24 -7.35 -18.75
C ALA A 353 13.05 -6.33 -19.86
N ASN A 354 11.95 -6.40 -20.61
CA ASN A 354 11.62 -5.48 -21.68
C ASN A 354 11.30 -4.09 -21.12
N ALA A 355 10.49 -4.02 -20.06
CA ALA A 355 10.15 -2.77 -19.40
C ALA A 355 11.39 -2.07 -18.84
N LEU A 356 12.30 -2.79 -18.19
CA LEU A 356 13.57 -2.24 -17.73
C LEU A 356 14.41 -1.68 -18.88
N ARG A 357 14.50 -2.40 -20.01
CA ARG A 357 15.21 -1.90 -21.20
C ARG A 357 14.57 -0.65 -21.78
N ILE A 358 13.25 -0.53 -21.76
CA ILE A 358 12.54 0.66 -22.25
C ILE A 358 12.74 1.84 -21.30
N LEU A 359 12.51 1.65 -19.99
CA LEU A 359 12.59 2.70 -18.98
C LEU A 359 14.01 3.26 -18.83
N PHE A 360 15.02 2.38 -18.80
CA PHE A 360 16.41 2.75 -18.57
C PHE A 360 17.25 2.88 -19.84
N ARG A 361 16.70 2.49 -21.00
CA ARG A 361 17.39 2.44 -22.30
C ARG A 361 18.65 1.60 -22.25
N SER A 362 18.49 0.30 -22.48
CA SER A 362 19.58 -0.69 -22.42
C SER A 362 20.89 -0.17 -23.03
N PHE A 363 21.97 -0.26 -22.25
CA PHE A 363 23.29 0.33 -22.49
C PHE A 363 24.04 -0.14 -23.75
N GLU A 364 23.50 -1.11 -24.49
CA GLU A 364 24.20 -1.65 -25.67
C GLU A 364 24.42 -0.59 -26.76
N ASP A 365 23.57 0.44 -26.81
CA ASP A 365 23.66 1.52 -27.80
C ASP A 365 24.16 2.86 -27.23
N ILE A 366 24.45 2.92 -25.93
CA ILE A 366 24.79 4.17 -25.24
C ILE A 366 26.30 4.26 -25.02
N PRO A 367 26.98 5.35 -25.40
CA PRO A 367 28.42 5.49 -25.20
C PRO A 367 28.76 5.37 -23.70
N SER A 368 29.92 4.78 -23.39
CA SER A 368 30.42 4.44 -22.04
C SER A 368 30.51 5.59 -21.01
N SER A 369 30.11 6.80 -21.39
CA SER A 369 30.11 8.02 -20.55
C SER A 369 28.84 8.22 -19.71
N HIS A 370 27.79 7.44 -19.92
CA HIS A 370 26.53 7.64 -19.20
C HIS A 370 26.53 6.97 -17.83
N GLN A 371 26.17 7.75 -16.80
CA GLN A 371 25.98 7.25 -15.44
C GLN A 371 24.80 6.28 -15.40
N PRO A 372 24.95 5.09 -14.78
CA PRO A 372 23.85 4.14 -14.66
C PRO A 372 22.73 4.71 -13.78
N PRO A 373 21.45 4.40 -14.08
CA PRO A 373 20.31 4.86 -13.29
C PRO A 373 20.39 4.35 -11.85
N THR A 374 19.99 5.19 -10.91
CA THR A 374 19.89 4.80 -9.51
C THR A 374 18.52 4.19 -9.25
N LEU A 375 18.47 2.98 -8.69
CA LEU A 375 17.25 2.30 -8.27
C LEU A 375 17.42 1.72 -6.86
N ARG A 376 16.63 2.20 -5.87
CA ARG A 376 16.76 1.74 -4.48
C ARG A 376 15.95 0.49 -4.19
N HIS A 377 14.70 0.46 -4.64
CA HIS A 377 13.77 -0.61 -4.33
C HIS A 377 13.29 -1.26 -5.61
N PHE A 378 13.59 -2.55 -5.78
CA PHE A 378 13.07 -3.35 -6.87
C PHE A 378 12.14 -4.44 -6.33
N ALA A 379 10.92 -4.50 -6.86
CA ALA A 379 9.99 -5.57 -6.55
C ALA A 379 9.36 -6.18 -7.82
N MET A 380 9.18 -7.50 -7.82
CA MET A 380 8.47 -8.22 -8.85
C MET A 380 7.41 -9.12 -8.19
N LEU A 381 6.16 -8.92 -8.55
CA LEU A 381 5.00 -9.61 -8.01
C LEU A 381 4.30 -10.31 -9.17
N GLY A 382 4.04 -11.61 -9.06
CA GLY A 382 3.56 -12.30 -10.24
C GLY A 382 3.53 -13.80 -10.19
N GLN A 383 3.13 -14.38 -11.32
CA GLN A 383 3.09 -15.82 -11.52
C GLN A 383 4.19 -16.24 -12.50
N PHE A 384 5.41 -16.38 -12.02
CA PHE A 384 6.57 -16.46 -12.91
C PHE A 384 6.94 -17.87 -13.35
N ASP A 385 7.47 -17.97 -14.57
CA ASP A 385 8.26 -19.11 -15.00
C ASP A 385 9.69 -19.03 -14.44
N THR A 386 10.21 -20.13 -13.90
CA THR A 386 11.52 -20.05 -13.22
C THR A 386 12.72 -19.90 -14.17
N THR A 387 12.55 -20.22 -15.44
CA THR A 387 13.63 -20.16 -16.46
C THR A 387 14.16 -18.75 -16.67
N SER A 388 13.36 -17.74 -16.33
CA SER A 388 13.64 -16.36 -16.68
C SER A 388 14.28 -15.53 -15.56
N PHE A 389 14.19 -15.96 -14.29
CA PHE A 389 14.74 -15.18 -13.15
C PHE A 389 16.24 -15.01 -13.18
N SER A 390 16.99 -16.03 -13.61
CA SER A 390 18.45 -15.95 -13.62
C SER A 390 18.98 -14.83 -14.52
N LYS A 391 18.18 -14.42 -15.51
CA LYS A 391 18.50 -13.26 -16.37
C LYS A 391 18.18 -11.94 -15.68
N MET A 392 17.26 -11.91 -14.71
CA MET A 392 16.82 -10.70 -14.03
C MET A 392 17.92 -10.11 -13.15
N GLY A 393 18.59 -10.94 -12.34
CA GLY A 393 19.71 -10.47 -11.51
C GLY A 393 20.84 -9.88 -12.35
N LEU A 394 21.18 -10.55 -13.46
CA LEU A 394 22.19 -10.07 -14.40
C LEU A 394 21.75 -8.78 -15.11
N LEU A 395 20.48 -8.69 -15.50
CA LEU A 395 19.92 -7.50 -16.12
C LEU A 395 20.00 -6.30 -15.17
N LEU A 396 19.60 -6.47 -13.91
CA LEU A 396 19.73 -5.41 -12.90
C LEU A 396 21.19 -5.03 -12.69
N ALA A 397 22.10 -6.00 -12.53
CA ALA A 397 23.53 -5.76 -12.40
C ALA A 397 24.12 -4.93 -13.56
N ASN A 398 23.60 -5.13 -14.78
CA ASN A 398 24.05 -4.42 -15.98
C ASN A 398 23.33 -3.09 -16.21
N THR A 399 22.17 -2.87 -15.57
CA THR A 399 21.32 -1.70 -15.85
C THR A 399 21.33 -0.68 -14.72
N VAL A 400 21.48 -1.11 -13.47
CA VAL A 400 21.32 -0.27 -12.28
C VAL A 400 22.69 0.07 -11.70
N SER A 401 22.83 1.28 -11.14
CA SER A 401 24.02 1.69 -10.41
C SER A 401 24.31 0.75 -9.25
N VAL A 402 25.53 0.23 -9.21
CA VAL A 402 26.06 -0.76 -8.25
C VAL A 402 25.81 -0.37 -6.78
N ASP A 403 25.88 0.93 -6.46
CA ASP A 403 25.73 1.41 -5.09
C ASP A 403 24.29 1.78 -4.71
N SER A 404 23.33 1.65 -5.64
CA SER A 404 21.99 2.22 -5.45
C SER A 404 20.95 1.24 -4.93
N LEU A 405 21.07 -0.07 -5.20
CA LEU A 405 20.04 -1.05 -4.87
C LEU A 405 20.09 -1.45 -3.38
N GLU A 406 19.03 -1.10 -2.65
CA GLU A 406 18.88 -1.34 -1.22
C GLU A 406 17.98 -2.55 -0.93
N THR A 407 16.93 -2.76 -1.73
CA THR A 407 16.00 -3.88 -1.52
C THR A 407 15.65 -4.59 -2.82
N PHE A 408 15.68 -5.92 -2.77
CA PHE A 408 15.29 -6.80 -3.87
C PHE A 408 14.19 -7.75 -3.41
N CYS A 409 13.02 -7.65 -4.01
CA CYS A 409 11.87 -8.46 -3.68
C CYS A 409 11.33 -9.17 -4.92
N ILE A 410 11.14 -10.48 -4.83
CA ILE A 410 10.34 -11.25 -5.77
C ILE A 410 9.28 -11.94 -4.93
N SER A 411 8.02 -11.96 -5.36
CA SER A 411 6.98 -12.72 -4.69
C SER A 411 6.05 -13.38 -5.69
N ASP A 412 5.69 -14.62 -5.39
CA ASP A 412 4.57 -15.27 -6.09
C ASP A 412 3.26 -14.65 -5.60
N MET A 413 2.40 -14.21 -6.52
CA MET A 413 1.04 -13.76 -6.21
C MET A 413 0.02 -14.91 -6.20
N ARG A 414 0.46 -16.16 -6.42
CA ARG A 414 -0.42 -17.32 -6.28
C ARG A 414 -0.74 -17.56 -4.81
N GLU A 415 -1.97 -17.17 -4.48
CA GLU A 415 -2.81 -17.66 -3.40
C GLU A 415 -2.72 -16.88 -2.07
N GLY A 416 -3.87 -16.29 -1.71
CA GLY A 416 -4.31 -16.10 -0.32
C GLY A 416 -4.50 -17.40 0.48
N TYR A 417 -3.82 -18.47 0.06
CA TYR A 417 -3.60 -19.68 0.82
C TYR A 417 -2.09 -19.80 1.03
N VAL A 418 -1.64 -19.41 2.21
CA VAL A 418 -0.25 -19.40 2.69
C VAL A 418 0.43 -20.80 2.66
N TYR A 419 -0.19 -21.83 2.08
CA TYR A 419 0.21 -23.23 2.29
C TYR A 419 0.51 -24.08 1.04
N SER A 420 0.30 -23.61 -0.19
CA SER A 420 0.66 -24.37 -1.40
C SER A 420 1.87 -23.78 -2.13
N LEU A 421 3.06 -23.93 -1.55
CA LEU A 421 4.32 -23.83 -2.29
C LEU A 421 4.36 -24.92 -3.37
N ARG A 422 3.74 -24.67 -4.52
CA ARG A 422 3.90 -25.52 -5.70
C ARG A 422 5.35 -25.40 -6.15
N MET A 423 6.02 -26.56 -6.23
CA MET A 423 7.37 -26.61 -6.79
C MET A 423 7.31 -26.19 -8.26
N VAL A 424 8.06 -25.15 -8.61
CA VAL A 424 8.13 -24.71 -10.00
C VAL A 424 9.14 -25.62 -10.71
N THR A 425 8.63 -26.64 -11.41
CA THR A 425 9.42 -27.76 -11.96
C THR A 425 10.29 -27.41 -13.17
N ALA A 426 10.20 -26.19 -13.72
CA ALA A 426 10.76 -25.88 -15.03
C ALA A 426 12.23 -25.40 -15.03
N SER A 427 12.73 -24.76 -13.96
CA SER A 427 14.11 -24.26 -13.96
C SER A 427 15.09 -25.28 -13.43
N ARG A 428 16.15 -25.46 -14.22
CA ARG A 428 17.36 -26.19 -13.86
C ARG A 428 18.38 -25.35 -13.11
N LYS A 429 18.12 -24.07 -12.82
CA LYS A 429 19.05 -23.22 -12.05
C LYS A 429 18.68 -23.22 -10.58
N SER A 430 19.71 -23.19 -9.74
CA SER A 430 19.55 -23.10 -8.29
C SER A 430 19.18 -21.68 -7.85
N VAL A 431 18.66 -21.53 -6.62
CA VAL A 431 18.44 -20.21 -6.00
C VAL A 431 19.76 -19.42 -5.93
N TYR A 432 20.87 -20.09 -5.59
CA TYR A 432 22.20 -19.50 -5.57
C TYR A 432 22.58 -18.84 -6.90
N GLU A 433 22.44 -19.55 -8.02
CA GLU A 433 22.77 -19.01 -9.35
C GLU A 433 21.87 -17.83 -9.76
N THR A 434 20.66 -17.78 -9.22
CA THR A 434 19.71 -16.70 -9.49
C THR A 434 20.07 -15.43 -8.72
N LEU A 435 20.53 -15.57 -7.47
CA LEU A 435 20.89 -14.46 -6.60
C LEU A 435 22.35 -13.99 -6.79
N ARG A 436 23.25 -14.84 -7.26
CA ARG A 436 24.68 -14.53 -7.43
C ARG A 436 24.96 -13.23 -8.21
N PRO A 437 24.24 -12.90 -9.31
CA PRO A 437 24.44 -11.63 -9.99
C PRO A 437 24.18 -10.39 -9.11
N LEU A 438 23.37 -10.51 -8.05
CA LEU A 438 23.09 -9.42 -7.12
C LEU A 438 24.22 -9.18 -6.12
N CYS A 439 25.25 -10.02 -6.07
CA CYS A 439 26.46 -9.78 -5.26
C CYS A 439 27.22 -8.53 -5.68
N VAL A 440 26.89 -7.93 -6.83
CA VAL A 440 27.46 -6.63 -7.21
C VAL A 440 26.94 -5.49 -6.33
N PHE A 441 25.79 -5.62 -5.66
CA PHE A 441 25.15 -4.52 -4.91
C PHE A 441 25.49 -4.58 -3.41
N PRO A 442 26.53 -3.87 -2.91
CA PRO A 442 26.97 -3.97 -1.51
C PRO A 442 25.96 -3.40 -0.50
N ASN A 443 25.11 -2.47 -0.94
CA ASN A 443 24.15 -1.75 -0.10
C ASN A 443 22.81 -2.49 0.07
N LEU A 444 22.71 -3.75 -0.37
CA LEU A 444 21.51 -4.55 -0.18
C LEU A 444 21.24 -4.78 1.31
N THR A 445 20.13 -4.22 1.78
CA THR A 445 19.64 -4.35 3.16
C THR A 445 18.51 -5.38 3.28
N GLY A 446 17.77 -5.63 2.20
CA GLY A 446 16.62 -6.54 2.22
C GLY A 446 16.52 -7.39 0.97
N ILE A 447 16.47 -8.71 1.14
CA ILE A 447 16.24 -9.68 0.06
C ILE A 447 15.05 -10.56 0.42
N GLN A 448 14.04 -10.58 -0.46
CA GLN A 448 12.88 -11.46 -0.34
C GLN A 448 12.73 -12.28 -1.63
N PHE A 449 12.81 -13.60 -1.49
CA PHE A 449 12.74 -14.56 -2.59
C PHE A 449 12.04 -15.85 -2.12
N PRO A 450 10.71 -15.82 -1.92
CA PRO A 450 9.91 -16.93 -1.41
C PRO A 450 9.61 -17.97 -2.50
N LEU A 451 10.53 -18.21 -3.43
CA LEU A 451 10.36 -19.17 -4.52
C LEU A 451 11.21 -20.42 -4.28
N THR A 452 10.60 -21.59 -4.44
CA THR A 452 11.33 -22.87 -4.50
C THR A 452 11.60 -23.23 -5.94
N THR A 453 12.83 -23.65 -6.25
CA THR A 453 13.21 -24.09 -7.60
C THR A 453 12.97 -25.59 -7.80
N GLY A 454 12.64 -26.02 -9.02
CA GLY A 454 12.48 -27.43 -9.39
C GLY A 454 13.78 -28.19 -9.64
N HIS A 455 14.93 -27.64 -9.24
CA HIS A 455 16.25 -28.21 -9.52
C HIS A 455 16.40 -29.60 -8.88
N GLN A 456 16.87 -30.59 -9.67
CA GLN A 456 16.86 -32.01 -9.30
C GLN A 456 17.63 -32.34 -8.02
N VAL A 457 18.74 -31.62 -7.75
CA VAL A 457 19.48 -31.77 -6.50
C VAL A 457 18.85 -30.87 -5.44
N LYS A 458 18.28 -31.49 -4.41
CA LYS A 458 17.70 -30.81 -3.23
C LYS A 458 16.75 -29.67 -3.61
N ASN A 459 15.94 -29.78 -4.66
CA ASN A 459 15.01 -28.70 -5.08
C ASN A 459 15.69 -27.31 -5.22
N GLY A 460 16.99 -27.29 -5.57
CA GLY A 460 17.83 -26.10 -5.71
C GLY A 460 17.91 -25.21 -4.46
N ARG A 461 17.75 -25.86 -3.30
CA ARG A 461 18.00 -25.28 -1.97
C ARG A 461 19.43 -24.73 -1.92
N LEU A 462 19.57 -23.55 -1.31
CA LEU A 462 20.87 -23.02 -0.92
C LEU A 462 21.56 -23.99 0.04
N THR A 463 22.89 -24.07 0.00
CA THR A 463 23.71 -24.62 1.08
C THR A 463 24.16 -23.50 2.02
N ALA A 464 24.61 -23.83 3.23
CA ALA A 464 25.15 -22.84 4.16
C ALA A 464 26.37 -22.11 3.58
N ALA A 465 27.29 -22.86 2.95
CA ALA A 465 28.45 -22.28 2.26
C ALA A 465 28.06 -21.29 1.15
N GLN A 466 27.08 -21.65 0.32
CA GLN A 466 26.54 -20.75 -0.72
C GLN A 466 25.90 -19.49 -0.11
N LEU A 467 25.14 -19.63 0.99
CA LEU A 467 24.55 -18.46 1.63
C LEU A 467 25.62 -17.55 2.24
N ILE A 468 26.63 -18.12 2.90
CA ILE A 468 27.75 -17.35 3.48
C ILE A 468 28.53 -16.61 2.37
N GLU A 469 28.72 -17.24 1.21
CA GLU A 469 29.33 -16.59 0.05
C GLU A 469 28.49 -15.38 -0.42
N LEU A 470 27.18 -15.57 -0.64
CA LEU A 470 26.27 -14.48 -1.03
C LEU A 470 26.27 -13.34 0.00
N ALA A 471 26.13 -13.70 1.28
CA ALA A 471 26.11 -12.77 2.41
C ALA A 471 27.42 -11.97 2.55
N SER A 472 28.55 -12.55 2.15
CA SER A 472 29.84 -11.85 2.17
C SER A 472 29.86 -10.65 1.22
N ALA A 473 28.98 -10.62 0.21
CA ALA A 473 28.81 -9.49 -0.70
C ALA A 473 27.83 -8.42 -0.16
N TRP A 474 27.07 -8.71 0.90
CA TRP A 474 25.99 -7.85 1.41
C TRP A 474 26.18 -7.54 2.90
N PRO A 475 27.22 -6.76 3.28
CA PRO A 475 27.52 -6.47 4.69
C PRO A 475 26.39 -5.73 5.42
N GLU A 476 25.55 -5.00 4.68
CA GLU A 476 24.45 -4.20 5.22
C GLU A 476 23.11 -4.95 5.33
N LEU A 477 23.10 -6.26 5.01
CA LEU A 477 21.89 -7.08 4.99
C LEU A 477 21.23 -7.16 6.37
N ARG A 478 19.96 -6.73 6.43
CA ARG A 478 19.09 -6.75 7.61
C ARG A 478 18.05 -7.85 7.52
N GLU A 479 17.46 -8.02 6.35
CA GLU A 479 16.40 -8.98 6.10
C GLU A 479 16.77 -9.92 4.96
N PHE A 480 16.67 -11.22 5.22
CA PHE A 480 16.89 -12.25 4.20
C PHE A 480 15.82 -13.33 4.31
N ARG A 481 14.88 -13.34 3.36
CA ARG A 481 13.73 -14.25 3.36
C ARG A 481 13.75 -15.10 2.10
N ILE A 482 13.88 -16.42 2.27
CA ILE A 482 13.81 -17.39 1.17
C ILE A 482 12.82 -18.49 1.55
N ALA A 483 12.05 -18.99 0.59
CA ALA A 483 11.12 -20.09 0.85
C ALA A 483 11.87 -21.40 1.08
N LYS A 484 11.54 -22.07 2.19
CA LYS A 484 12.09 -23.39 2.57
C LYS A 484 13.60 -23.45 2.32
N PRO A 485 14.40 -22.62 3.00
CA PRO A 485 15.85 -22.71 2.89
C PRO A 485 16.19 -24.13 3.32
N GLY A 486 16.57 -24.99 2.37
CA GLY A 486 16.91 -26.36 2.69
C GLY A 486 18.24 -26.51 3.42
N VAL A 487 18.68 -25.43 4.04
CA VAL A 487 19.88 -25.28 4.81
C VAL A 487 19.50 -25.61 6.25
N GLU A 488 20.04 -26.70 6.76
CA GLU A 488 20.30 -26.79 8.19
C GLU A 488 21.63 -26.06 8.42
N PHE A 489 21.67 -25.10 9.33
CA PHE A 489 22.91 -24.44 9.70
C PHE A 489 23.55 -25.18 10.87
N THR A 490 24.86 -25.41 10.82
CA THR A 490 25.61 -25.61 12.05
C THR A 490 25.69 -24.29 12.83
N LEU A 491 25.96 -24.36 14.14
CA LEU A 491 26.14 -23.14 14.93
C LEU A 491 27.32 -22.31 14.40
N LEU A 492 28.40 -22.97 13.98
CA LEU A 492 29.55 -22.32 13.36
C LEU A 492 29.20 -21.60 12.04
N GLU A 493 28.37 -22.20 11.19
CA GLU A 493 27.93 -21.57 9.94
C GLU A 493 27.01 -20.37 10.21
N ALA A 494 26.11 -20.48 11.18
CA ALA A 494 25.26 -19.36 11.61
C ALA A 494 26.09 -18.20 12.18
N ALA A 495 27.14 -18.51 12.96
CA ALA A 495 28.09 -17.52 13.44
C ALA A 495 28.89 -16.87 12.30
N ALA A 496 29.33 -17.66 11.32
CA ALA A 496 30.00 -17.14 10.13
C ALA A 496 29.10 -16.19 9.33
N LEU A 497 27.82 -16.54 9.17
CA LEU A 497 26.82 -15.69 8.52
C LEU A 497 26.66 -14.35 9.25
N ARG A 498 26.47 -14.37 10.57
CA ARG A 498 26.36 -13.16 11.42
C ARG A 498 27.61 -12.28 11.37
N ARG A 499 28.81 -12.89 11.28
CA ARG A 499 30.06 -12.13 11.12
C ARG A 499 30.12 -11.39 9.79
N ARG A 500 29.54 -11.95 8.72
CA ARG A 500 29.47 -11.31 7.40
C ARG A 500 28.36 -10.26 7.32
N CYS A 501 27.22 -10.51 7.98
CA CYS A 501 26.07 -9.60 8.04
C CYS A 501 25.72 -9.27 9.50
N PRO A 502 26.44 -8.34 10.16
CA PRO A 502 26.23 -8.03 11.57
C PRO A 502 24.84 -7.42 11.85
N ARG A 503 24.20 -6.85 10.84
CA ARG A 503 22.86 -6.22 10.93
C ARG A 503 21.70 -7.18 10.65
N LEU A 504 21.97 -8.45 10.36
CA LEU A 504 20.96 -9.44 10.05
C LEU A 504 20.03 -9.66 11.26
N GLN A 505 18.75 -9.33 11.10
CA GLN A 505 17.77 -9.40 12.20
C GLN A 505 17.36 -10.83 12.48
N THR A 506 17.04 -11.59 11.43
CA THR A 506 16.59 -12.98 11.52
C THR A 506 17.43 -13.87 10.64
N ILE A 507 17.93 -14.97 11.20
CA ILE A 507 18.49 -16.06 10.38
C ILE A 507 17.28 -16.74 9.70
N PRO A 508 17.25 -16.84 8.37
CA PRO A 508 16.11 -17.40 7.63
C PRO A 508 15.70 -18.76 8.20
N TYR A 509 14.40 -18.97 8.45
CA TYR A 509 13.76 -20.14 9.08
C TYR A 509 14.42 -21.48 8.75
N SER A 510 15.47 -21.81 9.50
CA SER A 510 16.27 -23.02 9.36
C SER A 510 16.40 -23.63 10.75
N SER A 511 16.31 -24.96 10.80
CA SER A 511 16.74 -25.70 11.97
C SER A 511 18.25 -25.50 12.10
N ILE A 512 18.69 -24.77 13.14
CA ILE A 512 20.09 -24.81 13.55
C ILE A 512 20.31 -26.20 14.13
N ARG A 513 21.13 -27.01 13.45
CA ARG A 513 21.54 -28.32 13.92
C ARG A 513 22.85 -28.17 14.65
N THR A 514 22.96 -28.77 15.82
CA THR A 514 24.24 -28.86 16.54
C THR A 514 24.99 -30.12 16.11
N ASP A 515 26.26 -30.00 15.74
CA ASP A 515 27.16 -31.14 15.57
C ASP A 515 28.26 -31.20 16.66
N LYS A 516 29.15 -32.20 16.57
CA LYS A 516 30.23 -32.36 17.55
C LYS A 516 31.23 -31.19 17.55
N HIS A 517 31.39 -30.50 16.42
CA HIS A 517 32.27 -29.34 16.30
C HIS A 517 31.62 -28.10 16.93
N ASP A 518 30.30 -27.97 16.84
CA ASP A 518 29.56 -26.89 17.51
C ASP A 518 29.68 -26.97 19.04
N VAL A 519 29.68 -28.18 19.62
CA VAL A 519 29.89 -28.38 21.06
C VAL A 519 31.29 -27.94 21.49
N ALA A 520 32.32 -28.30 20.71
CA ALA A 520 33.68 -27.83 20.96
C ALA A 520 33.80 -26.31 20.82
N ALA A 521 33.12 -25.72 19.83
CA ALA A 521 33.09 -24.27 19.63
C ALA A 521 32.38 -23.53 20.77
N LEU A 522 31.26 -24.04 21.27
CA LEU A 522 30.56 -23.52 22.45
C LEU A 522 31.40 -23.63 23.72
N ALA A 523 32.11 -24.75 23.89
CA ALA A 523 33.02 -24.92 25.02
C ALA A 523 34.20 -23.93 24.99
N ALA A 524 34.68 -23.58 23.78
CA ALA A 524 35.73 -22.58 23.58
C ALA A 524 35.23 -21.14 23.68
N ASP A 525 33.96 -20.88 23.35
CA ASP A 525 33.33 -19.56 23.33
C ASP A 525 31.86 -19.63 23.81
N PRO A 526 31.63 -19.57 25.13
CA PRO A 526 30.28 -19.65 25.70
C PRO A 526 29.32 -18.55 25.21
N GLY A 527 29.85 -17.39 24.78
CA GLY A 527 29.06 -16.27 24.25
C GLY A 527 28.68 -16.41 22.77
N LEU A 528 29.12 -17.47 22.09
CA LEU A 528 28.81 -17.73 20.69
C LEU A 528 27.29 -17.82 20.44
N LEU A 529 26.56 -18.51 21.34
CA LEU A 529 25.13 -18.73 21.19
C LEU A 529 24.33 -17.42 21.25
N GLU A 530 24.63 -16.54 22.21
CA GLU A 530 23.98 -15.22 22.34
C GLU A 530 24.24 -14.35 21.11
N ARG A 531 25.46 -14.38 20.56
CA ARG A 531 25.82 -13.64 19.35
C ARG A 531 25.14 -14.18 18.09
N VAL A 532 24.92 -15.48 18.00
CA VAL A 532 24.25 -16.12 16.85
C VAL A 532 22.75 -15.88 16.88
N LEU A 533 22.12 -16.13 18.02
CA LEU A 533 20.67 -16.04 18.19
C LEU A 533 20.21 -14.57 18.25
N GLY A 534 21.04 -13.66 18.73
CA GLY A 534 20.66 -12.26 18.95
C GLY A 534 19.77 -12.10 20.18
N SER A 535 19.56 -10.87 20.61
CA SER A 535 18.84 -10.53 21.86
C SER A 535 17.36 -10.88 21.86
N ASP A 536 16.76 -11.16 20.69
CA ASP A 536 15.31 -11.29 20.53
C ASP A 536 14.82 -12.74 20.44
N VAL A 537 15.72 -13.73 20.40
CA VAL A 537 15.32 -15.15 20.33
C VAL A 537 15.07 -15.69 21.73
N ARG A 538 13.79 -15.85 22.08
CA ARG A 538 13.38 -16.66 23.23
C ARG A 538 13.57 -18.13 22.88
N ILE A 539 14.56 -18.77 23.49
CA ILE A 539 14.71 -20.22 23.43
C ILE A 539 13.46 -20.81 24.12
N THR A 540 12.51 -21.31 23.34
CA THR A 540 11.47 -22.19 23.88
C THR A 540 12.15 -23.51 24.19
N SER A 541 12.43 -23.78 25.46
CA SER A 541 12.94 -25.07 25.91
C SER A 541 11.99 -26.15 25.41
N VAL A 542 12.50 -27.07 24.60
CA VAL A 542 11.80 -28.31 24.26
C VAL A 542 11.87 -29.18 25.51
N GLU A 543 10.90 -29.03 26.41
CA GLU A 543 10.67 -29.98 27.50
C GLU A 543 10.18 -31.29 26.87
N GLY A 544 11.07 -32.27 26.70
CA GLY A 544 10.70 -33.62 26.28
C GLY A 544 11.66 -34.29 25.30
N ALA A 545 12.85 -34.62 25.76
CA ALA A 545 13.61 -35.75 25.25
C ALA A 545 14.19 -36.51 26.48
N PRO A 546 13.98 -37.84 26.58
CA PRO A 546 14.39 -38.64 27.75
C PRO A 546 15.92 -38.76 27.90
#